data_AF-A0A9Q1GDT5-F1
#
_entry.id   AF-A0A9Q1GDT5-F1
#
_cell.length_a   1.000
_cell.length_b   1.000
_cell.length_c   1.000
_cell.angle_alpha   90.00
_cell.angle_beta   90.00
_cell.angle_gamma   90.00
#
_symmetry.space_group_name_H-M   'P 1'
#
loop_
_entity.id
_entity.type
_entity.pdbx_description
1 polymer ?
#
loop_
_entity_poly.entity_id
_entity_poly.type
_entity_poly.pdbx_seq_one_letter_code
_entity_poly.pdbx_strand_id
1 'polypeptide(L)'
;MSSCEALANYLTSTLNPYIVNVTVATKLCSHLLCRGNGRCVRKNYDSNGYLHLNPRTFTITRYNRRYMAIGKPTVADLSAFAKKFTCQCFTGRECSPKLYTQFSRTPRFIRL
;
A
#
# COMPACT_ATOMS: atom_id res chain seq x y z
N MET A 1 -31.09 4.20 -18.60
CA MET A 1 -30.35 4.92 -17.54
C MET A 1 -29.68 3.99 -16.51
N SER A 2 -29.88 2.67 -16.56
CA SER A 2 -29.33 1.70 -15.60
C SER A 2 -27.81 1.59 -15.58
N SER A 3 -27.12 1.73 -16.72
CA SER A 3 -25.67 1.52 -16.79
C SER A 3 -24.86 2.60 -16.05
N CYS A 4 -25.28 3.87 -16.12
CA CYS A 4 -24.59 4.96 -15.43
C CYS A 4 -24.77 4.87 -13.91
N GLU A 5 -25.96 4.52 -13.44
CA GLU A 5 -26.24 4.31 -12.01
C GLU A 5 -25.47 3.11 -11.47
N ALA A 6 -25.46 1.98 -12.20
CA ALA A 6 -24.67 0.81 -11.84
C ALA A 6 -23.17 1.14 -11.75
N LEU A 7 -22.64 1.91 -12.72
CA LEU A 7 -21.25 2.37 -12.70
C LEU A 7 -20.97 3.30 -11.51
N ALA A 8 -21.86 4.25 -11.21
CA ALA A 8 -21.70 5.14 -10.07
C ALA A 8 -21.68 4.38 -8.73
N ASN A 9 -22.53 3.37 -8.60
CA ASN A 9 -22.55 2.48 -7.44
C ASN A 9 -21.26 1.66 -7.33
N TYR A 10 -20.79 1.08 -8.45
CA TYR A 10 -19.54 0.33 -8.47
C TYR A 10 -18.31 1.20 -8.12
N LEU A 11 -18.27 2.43 -8.64
CA LEU A 11 -17.22 3.39 -8.31
C LEU A 11 -17.20 3.67 -6.81
N THR A 12 -18.35 3.94 -6.21
CA THR A 12 -18.41 4.37 -4.81
C THR A 12 -18.22 3.23 -3.80
N SER A 13 -18.72 2.03 -4.10
CA SER A 13 -18.70 0.89 -3.18
C SER A 13 -17.44 0.03 -3.31
N THR A 14 -16.85 -0.05 -4.50
CA THR A 14 -15.81 -1.03 -4.81
C THR A 14 -14.54 -0.36 -5.35
N LEU A 15 -14.62 0.31 -6.50
CA LEU A 15 -13.42 0.73 -7.22
C LEU A 15 -12.68 1.87 -6.50
N ASN A 16 -13.36 2.92 -6.04
CA ASN A 16 -12.70 4.03 -5.36
C ASN A 16 -12.03 3.59 -4.03
N PRO A 17 -12.68 2.82 -3.14
CA PRO A 17 -12.01 2.25 -1.98
C PRO A 17 -10.81 1.37 -2.35
N TYR A 18 -10.94 0.55 -3.39
CA TYR A 18 -9.85 -0.31 -3.84
C TYR A 18 -8.64 0.48 -4.36
N ILE A 19 -8.86 1.55 -5.11
CA ILE A 19 -7.80 2.45 -5.57
C ILE A 19 -7.02 3.03 -4.38
N VAL A 20 -7.72 3.44 -3.31
CA VAL A 20 -7.05 3.90 -2.08
C VAL A 20 -6.27 2.78 -1.42
N ASN A 21 -6.85 1.57 -1.33
CA ASN A 21 -6.16 0.40 -0.78
C ASN A 21 -4.79 0.17 -1.45
N VAL A 22 -4.77 0.03 -2.78
CA VAL A 22 -3.53 -0.23 -3.52
C VAL A 22 -2.56 0.95 -3.50
N THR A 23 -3.07 2.18 -3.56
CA THR A 23 -2.24 3.39 -3.60
C THR A 23 -1.49 3.58 -2.28
N VAL A 24 -2.20 3.47 -1.16
CA VAL A 24 -1.60 3.66 0.17
C VAL A 24 -0.65 2.50 0.49
N ALA A 25 -1.01 1.26 0.14
CA ALA A 25 -0.12 0.10 0.31
C ALA A 25 1.19 0.27 -0.49
N THR A 26 1.10 0.77 -1.73
CA THR A 26 2.27 1.04 -2.58
C THR A 26 3.15 2.13 -1.98
N LYS A 27 2.55 3.22 -1.47
CA LYS A 27 3.27 4.31 -0.81
C LYS A 27 3.98 3.84 0.47
N LEU A 28 3.29 3.05 1.30
CA LEU A 28 3.84 2.39 2.49
C LEU A 28 5.03 1.51 2.14
N CYS A 29 4.89 0.65 1.15
CA CYS A 29 5.96 -0.24 0.75
C CYS A 29 7.18 0.55 0.23
N SER A 30 6.97 1.55 -0.63
CA SER A 30 8.07 2.39 -1.13
C SER A 30 8.85 3.06 0.00
N HIS A 31 8.18 3.75 0.91
CA HIS A 31 8.84 4.48 2.00
C HIS A 31 9.47 3.57 3.06
N LEU A 32 8.78 2.50 3.44
CA LEU A 32 9.19 1.67 4.57
C LEU A 32 10.15 0.58 4.12
N LEU A 33 9.84 -0.14 3.05
CA LEU A 33 10.68 -1.22 2.54
C LEU A 33 11.81 -0.68 1.66
N CYS A 34 11.51 0.23 0.73
CA CYS A 34 12.47 0.74 -0.25
C CYS A 34 13.04 2.12 0.08
N ARG A 35 12.91 2.56 1.34
CA ARG A 35 13.48 3.81 1.87
C ARG A 35 13.00 5.08 1.14
N GLY A 36 11.91 5.01 0.40
CA GLY A 36 11.38 6.09 -0.45
C GLY A 36 12.13 6.27 -1.77
N ASN A 37 13.11 5.41 -2.06
CA ASN A 37 14.00 5.51 -3.22
C ASN A 37 13.67 4.50 -4.32
N GLY A 38 12.62 3.70 -4.15
CA GLY A 38 12.22 2.69 -5.12
C GLY A 38 10.78 2.26 -4.96
N ARG A 39 10.29 1.56 -5.99
CA ARG A 39 8.98 0.89 -5.98
C ARG A 39 9.12 -0.56 -5.55
N CYS A 40 8.10 -1.07 -4.89
CA CYS A 40 8.04 -2.48 -4.54
C CYS A 40 7.60 -3.32 -5.74
N VAL A 41 8.34 -4.38 -6.03
CA VAL A 41 8.05 -5.36 -7.07
C VAL A 41 8.03 -6.76 -6.46
N ARG A 42 7.24 -7.67 -7.01
CA ARG A 42 7.18 -9.05 -6.50
C ARG A 42 8.57 -9.69 -6.61
N LYS A 43 8.97 -10.44 -5.58
CA LYS A 43 10.23 -11.21 -5.61
C LYS A 43 10.18 -12.33 -6.65
N ASN A 44 9.04 -12.99 -6.74
CA ASN A 44 8.72 -13.95 -7.79
C ASN A 44 7.57 -13.38 -8.62
N TYR A 45 7.83 -13.12 -9.90
CA TYR A 45 6.87 -12.55 -10.83
C TYR A 45 5.58 -13.38 -10.95
N ASP A 46 5.67 -14.71 -10.85
CA ASP A 46 4.53 -15.63 -10.98
C ASP A 46 3.77 -15.85 -9.66
N SER A 47 4.20 -15.20 -8.57
CA SER A 47 3.53 -15.36 -7.27
C SER A 47 2.27 -14.50 -7.14
N ASN A 48 1.30 -14.99 -6.36
CA ASN A 48 0.06 -14.28 -6.01
C ASN A 48 0.24 -13.22 -4.91
N GLY A 49 1.27 -12.38 -5.05
CA GLY A 49 1.56 -11.28 -4.13
C GLY A 49 0.98 -9.95 -4.60
N TYR A 50 -0.04 -9.44 -3.91
CA TYR A 50 -0.62 -8.11 -4.16
C TYR A 50 -0.30 -7.13 -3.03
N LEU A 51 -0.05 -5.86 -3.39
CA LEU A 51 0.15 -4.77 -2.44
C LEU A 51 -1.21 -4.23 -2.00
N HIS A 52 -1.74 -4.82 -0.94
CA HIS A 52 -2.96 -4.37 -0.26
C HIS A 52 -2.65 -3.99 1.18
N LEU A 53 -3.39 -3.02 1.71
CA LEU A 53 -3.48 -2.73 3.13
C LEU A 53 -4.10 -3.92 3.85
N ASN A 54 -3.64 -4.17 5.08
CA ASN A 54 -4.28 -5.13 5.95
C ASN A 54 -5.58 -4.52 6.51
N PRO A 55 -6.76 -5.13 6.25
CA PRO A 55 -8.04 -4.61 6.72
C PRO A 55 -8.19 -4.64 8.25
N ARG A 56 -7.32 -5.37 8.97
CA ARG A 56 -7.28 -5.36 10.44
C ARG A 56 -6.61 -4.12 11.02
N THR A 57 -5.73 -3.46 10.25
CA THR A 57 -4.91 -2.32 10.73
C THR A 57 -5.21 -1.02 10.00
N PHE A 58 -5.96 -1.09 8.90
CA PHE A 58 -6.43 0.06 8.15
C PHE A 58 -7.92 -0.01 7.86
N THR A 59 -8.57 1.15 7.91
CA THR A 59 -9.95 1.36 7.48
C THR A 59 -9.97 2.42 6.39
N ILE A 60 -10.70 2.16 5.31
CA ILE A 60 -10.89 3.14 4.23
C ILE A 60 -12.22 3.84 4.47
N THR A 61 -12.18 5.15 4.63
CA THR A 61 -13.34 5.98 4.91
C THR A 61 -13.46 7.09 3.87
N ARG A 62 -14.68 7.59 3.67
CA ARG A 62 -14.95 8.73 2.79
C ARG A 62 -15.30 9.93 3.64
N TYR A 63 -14.49 10.98 3.58
CA TYR A 63 -14.71 12.25 4.29
C TYR A 63 -14.62 13.41 3.30
N ASN A 64 -15.60 14.33 3.32
CA ASN A 64 -15.67 15.48 2.41
C ASN A 64 -15.40 15.13 0.94
N ARG A 65 -16.10 14.11 0.42
CA ARG A 65 -15.98 13.56 -0.94
C ARG A 65 -14.61 12.95 -1.29
N ARG A 66 -13.67 12.84 -0.35
CA ARG A 66 -12.35 12.20 -0.53
C ARG A 66 -12.28 10.88 0.21
N TYR A 67 -11.65 9.88 -0.41
CA TYR A 67 -11.36 8.60 0.25
C TYR A 67 -10.00 8.67 0.94
N MET A 68 -9.93 8.16 2.17
CA MET A 68 -8.73 8.17 3.01
C MET A 68 -8.56 6.81 3.68
N ALA A 69 -7.33 6.33 3.76
CA ALA A 69 -6.98 5.19 4.61
C ALA A 69 -6.53 5.69 5.98
N ILE A 70 -7.22 5.23 7.03
CA ILE A 70 -6.94 5.54 8.43
C ILE A 70 -6.35 4.29 9.06
N GLY A 71 -5.16 4.40 9.63
CA GLY A 71 -4.48 3.27 10.24
C GLY A 71 -2.98 3.46 10.33
N LYS A 72 -2.29 2.48 10.93
CA LYS A 72 -0.83 2.43 11.00
C LYS A 72 -0.38 1.00 10.72
N PRO A 73 0.67 0.80 9.90
CA PRO A 73 1.17 -0.55 9.63
C PRO A 73 1.81 -1.13 10.89
N THR A 74 1.54 -2.40 11.15
CA THR A 74 2.22 -3.16 12.19
C THR A 74 3.52 -3.77 11.65
N VAL A 75 4.39 -4.25 12.54
CA VAL A 75 5.59 -5.01 12.13
C VAL A 75 5.22 -6.24 11.31
N ALA A 76 4.09 -6.88 11.62
CA ALA A 76 3.58 -8.03 10.86
C ALA A 76 3.19 -7.64 9.43
N ASP A 77 2.52 -6.49 9.25
CA ASP A 77 2.17 -5.97 7.91
C ASP A 77 3.42 -5.73 7.06
N LEU A 78 4.43 -5.09 7.65
CA LEU A 78 5.70 -4.81 6.97
C LEU A 78 6.50 -6.09 6.68
N SER A 79 6.43 -7.07 7.57
CA SER A 79 7.04 -8.38 7.36
C SER A 79 6.37 -9.14 6.21
N ALA A 80 5.04 -9.03 6.09
CA ALA A 80 4.30 -9.62 4.97
C ALA A 80 4.72 -8.99 3.63
N PHE A 81 4.92 -7.67 3.58
CA PHE A 81 5.48 -7.00 2.41
C PHE A 81 6.91 -7.50 2.12
N ALA A 82 7.80 -7.45 3.10
CA ALA A 82 9.20 -7.86 2.94
C ALA A 82 9.35 -9.34 2.53
N LYS A 83 8.38 -10.20 2.87
CA LYS A 83 8.36 -11.61 2.44
C LYS A 83 8.11 -11.74 0.94
N LYS A 84 7.18 -10.97 0.38
CA LYS A 84 6.68 -11.13 -1.00
C LYS A 84 7.30 -10.15 -2.01
N PHE A 85 7.83 -9.02 -1.54
CA PHE A 85 8.30 -7.93 -2.40
C PHE A 85 9.77 -7.59 -2.17
N THR A 86 10.41 -7.11 -3.24
CA THR A 86 11.74 -6.48 -3.24
C THR A 86 11.65 -5.08 -3.86
N CYS A 87 12.76 -4.38 -3.94
CA CYS A 87 12.80 -3.00 -4.43
C CYS A 87 13.37 -2.93 -5.84
N GLN A 88 12.68 -2.19 -6.71
CA GLN A 88 13.24 -1.64 -7.93
C GLN A 88 13.48 -0.15 -7.69
N CYS A 89 14.75 0.26 -7.69
CA CYS A 89 15.12 1.64 -7.38
C CYS A 89 14.74 2.58 -8.52
N PHE A 90 14.40 3.82 -8.16
CA PHE A 90 14.24 4.87 -9.15
C PHE A 90 15.60 5.26 -9.74
N THR A 91 15.60 5.81 -10.94
CA THR A 91 16.81 6.22 -11.65
C THR A 91 17.67 7.14 -10.80
N GLY A 92 18.96 6.83 -10.70
CA GLY A 92 19.93 7.62 -9.90
C GLY A 92 19.74 7.53 -8.39
N ARG A 93 18.94 6.58 -7.89
CA ARG A 93 18.73 6.36 -6.45
C ARG A 93 19.22 4.98 -6.04
N GLU A 94 19.77 4.90 -4.84
CA GLU A 94 20.06 3.64 -4.18
C GLU A 94 18.93 3.24 -3.24
N CYS A 95 18.54 1.98 -3.31
CA CYS A 95 17.53 1.41 -2.45
C CYS A 95 17.81 -0.08 -2.22
N SER A 96 17.44 -0.56 -1.03
CA SER A 96 17.47 -1.97 -0.71
C SER A 96 16.30 -2.28 0.22
N PRO A 97 15.69 -3.47 0.09
CA PRO A 97 14.59 -3.86 0.94
C PRO A 97 15.05 -3.90 2.40
N LYS A 98 14.39 -3.14 3.27
CA LYS A 98 14.61 -3.24 4.72
C LYS A 98 14.18 -4.61 5.23
N LEU A 99 15.05 -5.22 6.03
CA LEU A 99 14.74 -6.47 6.72
C LEU A 99 13.79 -6.20 7.90
N TYR A 100 13.04 -7.24 8.28
CA TYR A 100 12.05 -7.14 9.36
C TYR A 100 12.66 -6.67 10.69
N THR A 101 13.93 -7.02 10.94
CA THR A 101 14.72 -6.60 12.12
C THR A 101 15.03 -5.10 12.13
N GLN A 102 14.95 -4.43 10.98
CA GLN A 102 15.32 -3.02 10.81
C GLN A 102 14.11 -2.08 10.79
N PHE A 103 12.89 -2.60 10.86
CA PHE A 103 11.71 -1.76 11.08
C PHE A 103 11.71 -1.28 12.53
N SER A 104 12.32 -0.10 12.75
CA SER A 104 12.20 0.61 14.03
C SER A 104 10.73 0.66 14.47
N ARG A 105 10.46 0.34 15.74
CA ARG A 105 9.13 0.40 16.37
C ARG A 105 8.54 1.82 16.40
N THR A 106 9.31 2.84 16.02
CA THR A 106 8.81 4.21 15.86
C THR A 106 7.82 4.28 14.70
N PRO A 107 6.55 4.64 14.94
CA PRO A 107 5.54 4.75 13.89
C PRO A 107 5.97 5.83 12.87
N ARG A 108 6.27 5.40 11.64
CA ARG A 108 6.45 6.35 10.53
C ARG A 108 5.06 6.69 9.99
N PHE A 109 4.61 7.90 10.31
CA PHE A 109 3.43 8.48 9.71
C PHE A 109 3.72 8.78 8.25
N ILE A 110 3.06 8.05 7.34
CA ILE A 110 3.07 8.43 5.93
C ILE A 110 1.90 9.37 5.72
N ARG A 111 2.21 10.64 5.54
CA ARG A 111 1.22 11.65 5.11
C ARG A 111 0.85 11.35 3.66
N LEU A 112 -0.44 11.26 3.36
CA LEU A 112 -0.92 11.15 1.97
C LEU A 112 -0.85 12.51 1.29
#